data_AF-A0A955WN58-F1
#
_entry.id   AF-A0A955WN58-F1
#
_cell.length_a   1.000
_cell.length_b   1.000
_cell.length_c   1.000
_cell.angle_alpha   90.00
_cell.angle_beta   90.00
_cell.angle_gamma   90.00
#
_symmetry.space_group_name_H-M   'P 1'
#
loop_
_entity.id
_entity.type
_entity.pdbx_description
1 polymer ?
#
loop_
_entity_poly.entity_id
_entity_poly.type
_entity_poly.pdbx_seq_one_letter_code
_entity_poly.pdbx_strand_id
1 'polypeptide(L)'
;MRFAILLPAFLLACTADDGDDPADAASEDARVLVDRGTPAAWWTPSVDTTWTWQLKDTIDTRIDAMVYDIDLIDAPDAVLDALHAANRRVVCYFSAGSSENWRDDFDALPAAALGKLLPD
;
A
#
# COMPACT_ATOMS: atom_id res chain seq x y z
N MET A 1 25.91 -27.38 -38.50
CA MET A 1 25.64 -28.51 -39.40
C MET A 1 24.21 -28.96 -39.15
N ARG A 2 23.35 -28.78 -40.16
CA ARG A 2 21.98 -29.27 -40.38
C ARG A 2 21.37 -30.21 -39.32
N PHE A 3 20.16 -29.91 -38.86
CA PHE A 3 18.97 -30.73 -39.14
C PHE A 3 17.70 -29.88 -39.06
N ALA A 4 16.92 -29.92 -40.14
CA ALA A 4 15.58 -29.40 -40.26
C ALA A 4 14.61 -30.59 -40.28
N ILE A 5 13.30 -30.27 -40.23
CA ILE A 5 12.16 -31.13 -40.59
C ILE A 5 11.68 -32.01 -39.41
N LEU A 6 10.41 -32.14 -38.99
CA LEU A 6 9.10 -32.19 -39.67
C LEU A 6 7.96 -31.84 -38.69
N LEU A 7 6.96 -31.10 -39.17
CA LEU A 7 5.64 -30.90 -38.57
C LEU A 7 4.72 -32.06 -38.99
N PRO A 8 3.90 -32.69 -38.12
CA PRO A 8 2.71 -33.36 -38.58
C PRO A 8 1.51 -32.43 -38.38
N ALA A 9 0.93 -32.02 -39.51
CA ALA A 9 -0.43 -31.54 -39.57
C ALA A 9 -1.38 -32.68 -39.17
N PHE A 10 -2.23 -32.46 -38.17
CA PHE A 10 -3.43 -33.25 -37.97
C PHE A 10 -4.62 -32.31 -38.18
N LEU A 11 -5.25 -32.40 -39.36
CA LEU A 11 -6.59 -31.91 -39.57
C LEU A 11 -7.55 -32.87 -38.86
N LEU A 12 -8.34 -32.35 -37.93
CA LEU A 12 -9.70 -32.85 -37.71
C LEU A 12 -10.63 -31.64 -37.71
N ALA A 13 -11.38 -31.53 -38.79
CA ALA A 13 -12.46 -30.59 -38.97
C ALA A 13 -13.68 -31.06 -38.18
N CYS A 14 -14.25 -30.16 -37.38
CA CYS A 14 -15.67 -30.12 -37.08
C CYS A 14 -16.12 -28.66 -37.25
N THR A 15 -16.84 -28.40 -38.33
CA THR A 15 -17.55 -27.14 -38.55
C THR A 15 -18.84 -27.17 -37.74
N ALA A 16 -19.02 -26.21 -36.84
CA ALA A 16 -20.34 -25.71 -36.44
C ALA A 16 -20.26 -24.19 -36.58
N ASP A 17 -20.74 -23.73 -37.74
CA ASP A 17 -21.12 -22.36 -38.02
C ASP A 17 -22.50 -22.17 -37.41
N ASP A 18 -22.64 -21.27 -36.44
CA ASP A 18 -23.90 -20.63 -36.09
C ASP A 18 -23.56 -19.33 -35.35
N GLY A 19 -23.74 -18.20 -36.06
CA GLY A 19 -24.08 -16.93 -35.43
C GLY A 19 -22.92 -15.97 -35.21
N ASP A 20 -22.76 -15.08 -36.18
CA ASP A 20 -22.33 -13.70 -35.94
C ASP A 20 -23.27 -13.08 -34.87
N ASP A 21 -22.76 -12.75 -33.69
CA ASP A 21 -23.39 -11.76 -32.81
C ASP A 21 -22.27 -10.81 -32.32
N PRO A 22 -22.46 -9.49 -32.48
CA PRO A 22 -21.38 -8.53 -32.42
C PRO A 22 -20.93 -8.28 -30.98
N ALA A 23 -19.66 -7.93 -30.87
CA ALA A 23 -18.98 -7.46 -29.68
C ALA A 23 -19.84 -6.54 -28.79
N ASP A 24 -20.34 -7.09 -27.68
CA ASP A 24 -20.58 -6.30 -26.47
C ASP A 24 -19.30 -6.30 -25.64
N ALA A 25 -18.58 -5.19 -25.73
CA ALA A 25 -17.46 -4.85 -24.89
C ALA A 25 -17.93 -4.69 -23.43
N ALA A 26 -18.02 -5.79 -22.71
CA ALA A 26 -18.14 -5.78 -21.26
C ALA A 26 -16.75 -5.58 -20.65
N SER A 27 -16.46 -4.31 -20.34
CA SER A 27 -15.50 -3.81 -19.34
C SER A 27 -14.72 -4.89 -18.57
N GLU A 28 -13.39 -4.90 -18.73
CA GLU A 28 -12.46 -5.57 -17.81
C GLU A 28 -12.47 -4.89 -16.43
N ASP A 29 -13.57 -5.03 -15.67
CA ASP A 29 -13.52 -4.87 -14.22
C ASP A 29 -13.03 -6.19 -13.63
N ALA A 30 -11.79 -6.53 -13.98
CA ALA A 30 -11.02 -7.53 -13.26
C ALA A 30 -10.77 -6.93 -11.88
N ARG A 31 -11.71 -7.17 -10.95
CA ARG A 31 -11.41 -7.12 -9.53
C ARG A 31 -10.24 -8.06 -9.33
N VAL A 32 -9.05 -7.48 -9.28
CA VAL A 32 -7.82 -8.15 -8.87
C VAL A 32 -8.17 -8.77 -7.53
N LEU A 33 -8.39 -10.08 -7.54
CA LEU A 33 -8.43 -10.85 -6.32
C LEU A 33 -7.01 -10.74 -5.80
N VAL A 34 -6.76 -9.72 -4.98
CA VAL A 34 -5.58 -9.64 -4.15
C VAL A 34 -5.62 -10.94 -3.37
N ASP A 35 -4.75 -11.87 -3.76
CA ASP A 35 -4.43 -13.03 -2.97
C ASP A 35 -3.89 -12.48 -1.65
N ARG A 36 -4.80 -12.30 -0.69
CA ARG A 36 -4.46 -12.02 0.69
C ARG A 36 -3.98 -13.35 1.23
N GLY A 37 -2.78 -13.74 0.81
CA GLY A 37 -2.06 -14.88 1.35
C GLY A 37 -2.19 -14.85 2.88
N THR A 38 -2.08 -16.02 3.52
CA THR A 38 -2.31 -16.17 4.96
C THR A 38 -1.75 -14.96 5.72
N PRO A 39 -2.60 -14.19 6.44
CA PRO A 39 -2.15 -12.95 7.05
C PRO A 39 -0.90 -13.25 7.86
N ALA A 40 0.19 -12.56 7.53
CA ALA A 40 1.36 -12.58 8.39
C ALA A 40 0.89 -12.26 9.81
N ALA A 41 1.40 -12.99 10.81
CA ALA A 41 1.07 -12.68 12.19
C ALA A 41 1.38 -11.20 12.42
N TRP A 42 0.42 -10.48 13.01
CA TRP A 42 0.60 -9.08 13.35
C TRP A 42 1.84 -8.93 14.20
N TRP A 43 2.63 -7.88 13.93
CA TRP A 43 3.76 -7.56 14.78
C TRP A 43 3.27 -7.19 16.17
N THR A 44 3.81 -7.85 17.19
CA THR A 44 3.53 -7.58 18.60
C THR A 44 4.85 -7.22 19.28
N PRO A 45 5.05 -5.98 19.75
CA PRO A 45 6.24 -5.62 20.51
C PRO A 45 6.27 -6.36 21.86
N SER A 46 7.47 -6.58 22.37
CA SER A 46 7.65 -7.03 23.76
C SER A 46 7.41 -5.86 24.73
N VAL A 47 7.08 -6.15 25.98
CA VAL A 47 6.81 -5.12 27.01
C VAL A 47 8.00 -4.21 27.32
N ASP A 48 9.20 -4.63 26.97
CA ASP A 48 10.47 -3.91 27.12
C ASP A 48 10.94 -3.22 25.83
N THR A 49 10.14 -3.24 24.75
CA THR A 49 10.46 -2.54 23.50
C THR A 49 10.58 -1.03 23.75
N THR A 50 11.77 -0.46 23.49
CA THR A 50 12.00 0.98 23.61
C THR A 50 11.44 1.72 22.40
N TRP A 51 10.93 2.94 22.63
CA TRP A 51 10.33 3.74 21.57
C TRP A 51 10.61 5.24 21.75
N THR A 52 10.55 5.97 20.65
CA THR A 52 10.62 7.43 20.61
C THR A 52 9.45 7.97 19.79
N TRP A 53 9.00 9.19 20.13
CA TRP A 53 7.88 9.88 19.49
C TRP A 53 8.33 11.26 19.02
N GLN A 54 8.30 11.49 17.71
CA GLN A 54 8.79 12.71 17.07
C GLN A 54 7.88 13.08 15.89
N LEU A 55 6.92 13.98 16.11
CA LEU A 55 5.94 14.37 15.08
C LEU A 55 6.25 15.69 14.37
N LYS A 56 7.28 16.41 14.82
CA LYS A 56 7.64 17.74 14.32
C LYS A 56 9.16 17.84 14.22
N ASP A 57 9.59 18.84 13.47
CA ASP A 57 11.00 19.15 13.23
C ASP A 57 11.77 17.98 12.60
N THR A 58 13.11 18.01 12.69
CA THR A 58 13.97 16.95 12.15
C THR A 58 13.97 15.73 13.07
N ILE A 59 13.66 14.55 12.52
CA ILE A 59 13.73 13.27 13.22
C ILE A 59 15.19 12.94 13.61
N ASP A 60 15.47 12.82 14.91
CA ASP A 60 16.77 12.37 15.40
C ASP A 60 16.89 10.84 15.37
N THR A 61 17.55 10.33 14.33
CA THR A 61 17.80 8.89 14.13
C THR A 61 18.95 8.34 14.98
N ARG A 62 19.58 9.16 15.83
CA ARG A 62 20.66 8.72 16.74
C ARG A 62 20.12 8.17 18.07
N ILE A 63 18.83 8.38 18.36
CA ILE A 63 18.19 7.85 19.56
C ILE A 63 18.23 6.32 19.51
N ASP A 64 18.71 5.67 20.57
CA ASP A 64 18.71 4.20 20.62
C ASP A 64 17.34 3.66 21.02
N ALA A 65 16.39 3.72 20.09
CA ALA A 65 15.03 3.20 20.23
C ALA A 65 14.78 2.08 19.21
N MET A 66 14.01 1.06 19.62
CA MET A 66 13.59 -0.02 18.70
C MET A 66 12.45 0.42 17.77
N VAL A 67 11.58 1.33 18.25
CA VAL A 67 10.42 1.83 17.53
C VAL A 67 10.49 3.35 17.42
N TYR A 68 10.18 3.87 16.23
CA TYR A 68 10.06 5.30 15.94
C TYR A 68 8.61 5.59 15.58
N ASP A 69 7.91 6.35 16.41
CA ASP A 69 6.58 6.88 16.11
C ASP A 69 6.73 8.30 15.57
N ILE A 70 6.50 8.45 14.26
CA ILE A 70 6.79 9.66 13.49
C ILE A 70 5.64 9.99 12.54
N ASP A 71 5.57 11.24 12.10
CA ASP A 71 4.48 11.70 11.24
C ASP A 71 4.38 10.89 9.93
N LEU A 72 3.16 10.49 9.55
CA LEU A 72 2.90 9.69 8.35
C LEU A 72 3.27 10.41 7.05
N ILE A 73 3.13 11.75 7.01
CA ILE A 73 3.25 12.53 5.78
C ILE A 73 4.57 13.29 5.75
N ASP A 74 4.97 13.90 6.87
CA ASP A 74 6.10 14.82 6.89
C ASP A 74 7.45 14.12 7.11
N ALA A 75 7.45 12.82 7.47
CA ALA A 75 8.68 12.04 7.59
C ALA A 75 9.32 11.79 6.21
N PRO A 76 10.60 12.18 5.97
CA PRO A 76 11.24 11.94 4.68
C PRO A 76 11.47 10.45 4.42
N ASP A 77 11.25 9.99 3.18
CA ASP A 77 11.51 8.60 2.76
C ASP A 77 12.93 8.12 3.13
N ALA A 78 13.94 8.98 2.98
CA ALA A 78 15.30 8.66 3.34
C ALA A 78 15.48 8.34 4.84
N VAL A 79 14.65 8.92 5.72
CA VAL A 79 14.63 8.61 7.15
C VAL A 79 13.99 7.24 7.37
N LEU A 80 12.87 6.94 6.70
CA LEU A 80 12.20 5.64 6.77
C LEU A 80 13.14 4.51 6.31
N ASP A 81 13.81 4.72 5.18
CA ASP A 81 14.79 3.77 4.64
C ASP A 81 15.95 3.54 5.61
N ALA A 82 16.49 4.60 6.21
CA ALA A 82 17.57 4.50 7.18
C ALA A 82 17.14 3.74 8.45
N LEU A 83 15.93 4.00 8.96
CA LEU A 83 15.37 3.31 10.12
C LEU A 83 15.17 1.81 9.83
N HIS A 84 14.60 1.46 8.67
CA HIS A 84 14.44 0.08 8.27
C HIS A 84 15.78 -0.63 8.04
N ALA A 85 16.75 0.03 7.40
CA ALA A 85 18.10 -0.50 7.22
C ALA A 85 18.82 -0.75 8.55
N ALA A 86 18.52 0.05 9.58
CA ALA A 86 18.99 -0.14 10.96
C ALA A 86 18.14 -1.15 11.76
N ASN A 87 17.24 -1.90 11.10
CA ASN A 87 16.33 -2.88 11.72
C ASN A 87 15.47 -2.28 12.84
N ARG A 88 15.11 -1.00 12.72
CA ARG A 88 14.11 -0.33 13.57
C ARG A 88 12.71 -0.53 12.98
N ARG A 89 11.69 -0.43 13.82
CA ARG A 89 10.28 -0.39 13.40
C ARG A 89 9.80 1.06 13.36
N VAL A 90 8.90 1.36 12.44
CA VAL A 90 8.26 2.68 12.32
C VAL A 90 6.76 2.54 12.57
N VAL A 91 6.22 3.41 13.41
CA VAL A 91 4.78 3.66 13.56
C VAL A 91 4.51 5.00 12.87
N CYS A 92 3.58 5.02 11.92
CA CYS A 92 3.25 6.23 11.17
C CYS A 92 2.03 6.89 11.83
N TYR A 93 2.27 8.01 12.51
CA TYR A 93 1.25 8.78 13.19
C TYR A 93 0.38 9.54 12.19
N PHE A 94 -0.94 9.47 12.38
CA PHE A 94 -1.90 10.37 11.77
C PHE A 94 -3.08 10.56 12.72
N SER A 95 -3.79 11.69 12.60
CA SER A 95 -5.01 11.90 13.37
C SER A 95 -6.22 11.34 12.63
N ALA A 96 -6.82 10.27 13.16
CA ALA A 96 -8.06 9.70 12.63
C ALA A 96 -9.32 10.43 13.13
N GLY A 97 -9.20 11.26 14.17
CA GLY A 97 -10.34 11.84 14.90
C GLY A 97 -10.41 13.38 14.87
N SER A 98 -9.42 14.04 14.28
CA SER A 98 -9.42 15.49 14.06
C SER A 98 -9.10 15.80 12.61
N SER A 99 -9.37 17.04 12.20
CA SER A 99 -8.96 17.56 10.89
C SER A 99 -7.83 18.56 11.10
N GLU A 100 -6.80 18.46 10.26
CA GLU A 100 -5.57 19.25 10.34
C GLU A 100 -5.50 20.17 9.12
N ASN A 101 -5.83 21.46 9.28
CA ASN A 101 -6.02 22.39 8.16
C ASN A 101 -4.74 22.74 7.37
N TRP A 102 -3.59 22.22 7.79
CA TRP A 102 -2.32 22.33 7.09
C TRP A 102 -1.98 21.08 6.25
N ARG A 103 -2.83 20.04 6.24
CA ARG A 103 -2.64 18.86 5.40
C ARG A 103 -3.20 19.07 4.01
N ASP A 104 -2.51 18.53 3.02
CA ASP A 104 -2.90 18.62 1.60
C ASP A 104 -4.27 17.96 1.30
N ASP A 105 -4.68 16.98 2.12
CA ASP A 105 -5.96 16.27 1.99
C ASP A 105 -7.11 16.90 2.80
N PHE A 106 -6.87 18.01 3.50
CA PHE A 106 -7.88 18.66 4.35
C PHE A 106 -9.15 19.03 3.57
N ASP A 107 -8.98 19.60 2.37
CA ASP A 107 -10.10 20.03 1.51
C ASP A 107 -10.89 18.85 0.91
N ALA A 108 -10.39 17.62 1.02
CA ALA A 108 -11.11 16.41 0.62
C ALA A 108 -12.12 15.94 1.69
N LEU A 109 -12.04 16.47 2.92
CA LEU A 109 -12.95 16.11 4.00
C LEU A 109 -14.36 16.67 3.75
N PRO A 110 -15.42 15.84 3.79
CA PRO A 110 -16.78 16.34 3.67
C PRO A 110 -17.11 17.32 4.80
N ALA A 111 -17.81 18.41 4.50
CA ALA A 111 -18.21 19.40 5.51
C ALA A 111 -18.99 18.78 6.69
N ALA A 112 -19.74 17.71 6.44
CA ALA A 112 -20.47 16.97 7.49
C ALA A 112 -19.57 16.19 8.46
N ALA A 113 -18.30 15.94 8.11
CA ALA A 113 -17.30 15.31 8.97
C ALA A 113 -16.54 16.33 9.83
N LEU A 114 -16.62 17.63 9.51
CA LEU A 114 -15.93 18.68 10.25
C LEU A 114 -16.73 19.10 11.48
N GLY A 115 -16.06 19.08 12.63
CA GLY A 115 -16.62 19.45 13.93
C GLY A 115 -16.29 20.87 14.35
N LYS A 116 -16.40 21.13 15.66
CA LYS A 116 -15.88 22.36 16.26
C LYS A 116 -14.35 22.36 16.21
N LEU A 117 -13.77 23.56 16.14
CA LEU A 117 -12.33 23.74 16.32
C LEU A 117 -11.87 23.13 17.65
N LEU A 118 -10.78 22.37 17.62
CA LEU A 118 -10.16 21.84 18.83
C LEU A 118 -9.48 23.01 19.58
N PRO A 119 -9.76 23.22 20.88
CA PRO A 119 -9.09 24.24 21.68
C PRO A 119 -7.59 23.96 21.82
N ASP A 120 -6.81 25.01 22.05
CA ASP A 120 -5.40 24.93 22.45
C ASP A 120 -5.21 24.27 23.82
#